data_AF-A0A962QLU7-F1
#
_entry.id   AF-A0A962QLU7-F1
#
_cell.length_a   1.000
_cell.length_b   1.000
_cell.length_c   1.000
_cell.angle_alpha   90.00
_cell.angle_beta   90.00
_cell.angle_gamma   90.00
#
_symmetry.space_group_name_H-M   'P 1'
#
loop_
_entity.id
_entity.type
_entity.pdbx_description
1 polymer ?
#
loop_
_entity_poly.entity_id
_entity_poly.type
_entity_poly.pdbx_seq_one_letter_code
_entity_poly.pdbx_strand_id
1 'polypeptide(L)' 'MTDKIMAILALSTMIVFLGVVAWFVPDIDLIIVIAFVSLLAVYDFWSSFRDPGKHTDV' A
#
# COMPACT_ATOMS: atom_id res chain seq x y z
N MET A 1 -2.69 5.62 18.35
CA MET A 1 -1.33 6.09 17.94
C MET A 1 -0.58 4.99 17.20
N THR A 2 -0.66 3.74 17.68
CA THR A 2 -0.18 2.54 16.99
C THR A 2 -0.76 2.39 15.58
N ASP A 3 -2.05 2.67 15.36
CA ASP A 3 -2.67 2.54 14.03
C ASP A 3 -2.01 3.44 12.98
N LYS A 4 -1.63 4.65 13.38
CA LYS A 4 -0.98 5.62 12.49
C LYS A 4 0.45 5.20 12.16
N ILE A 5 1.14 4.59 13.13
CA ILE A 5 2.47 4.03 12.94
C ILE A 5 2.39 2.79 12.04
N MET A 6 1.47 1.87 12.30
CA MET A 6 1.26 0.65 11.50
C MET A 6 0.84 0.98 10.07
N ALA A 7 0.00 2.01 9.88
CA ALA A 7 -0.31 2.54 8.56
C ALA A 7 0.97 3.05 7.87
N ILE A 8 1.71 3.97 8.47
CA ILE A 8 2.94 4.51 7.85
C ILE A 8 3.95 3.38 7.55
N LEU A 9 4.09 2.39 8.44
CA LEU A 9 4.96 1.22 8.22
C LEU A 9 4.48 0.37 7.05
N ALA A 10 3.19 0.03 6.99
CA ALA A 10 2.62 -0.72 5.87
C ALA A 10 2.77 0.02 4.54
N LEU A 11 2.53 1.33 4.50
CA LEU A 11 2.71 2.18 3.30
C LEU A 11 4.16 2.15 2.82
N SER A 12 5.08 2.43 3.74
CA SER A 12 6.50 2.56 3.44
C SER A 12 7.11 1.23 3.00
N THR A 13 6.82 0.13 3.70
CA THR A 13 7.26 -1.21 3.29
C THR A 13 6.71 -1.59 1.91
N MET A 14 5.45 -1.27 1.63
CA MET A 14 4.84 -1.57 0.34
C MET A 14 5.46 -0.75 -0.81
N ILE A 15 5.68 0.55 -0.62
CA ILE A 15 6.36 1.39 -1.63
C ILE A 15 7.78 0.88 -1.90
N VAL A 16 8.54 0.56 -0.85
CA VAL A 16 9.91 0.05 -0.99
C VAL A 16 9.92 -1.28 -1.76
N PHE A 17 9.01 -2.19 -1.44
CA PHE A 17 8.90 -3.47 -2.14
C PHE A 17 8.58 -3.28 -3.63
N LEU A 18 7.59 -2.46 -3.96
CA LEU A 18 7.24 -2.13 -5.35
C LEU A 18 8.40 -1.49 -6.12
N GLY A 19 9.13 -0.56 -5.48
CA GLY A 19 10.29 0.09 -6.09
C GLY A 19 11.43 -0.88 -6.39
N VAL A 20 11.71 -1.82 -5.48
CA VAL A 20 12.73 -2.87 -5.69
C VAL A 20 12.32 -3.79 -6.84
N VAL A 21 11.05 -4.19 -6.91
CA VAL A 21 10.53 -5.04 -8.00
C VAL A 21 10.60 -4.31 -9.35
N ALA A 22 10.22 -3.03 -9.40
CA ALA A 22 10.32 -2.20 -10.60
C ALA A 22 11.76 -2.05 -11.11
N TRP A 23 12.71 -1.99 -10.19
CA TRP A 23 14.13 -1.83 -10.51
C TRP A 23 14.80 -3.13 -10.99
N PHE A 24 14.45 -4.26 -10.38
CA PHE A 24 15.07 -5.55 -10.70
C PHE A 24 14.53 -6.21 -11.97
N VAL A 25 13.29 -5.90 -12.36
CA VAL A 25 12.62 -6.55 -13.50
C VAL A 25 11.94 -5.49 -14.37
N PRO A 26 12.69 -4.78 -15.23
CA PRO A 26 12.14 -3.78 -16.13
C PRO A 26 11.48 -4.43 -17.35
N ASP A 27 10.36 -5.12 -17.13
CA ASP A 27 9.47 -5.63 -18.17
C ASP A 27 8.20 -4.76 -18.27
N ILE A 28 7.71 -4.53 -19.48
CA ILE A 28 6.54 -3.66 -19.73
C ILE A 28 5.29 -4.17 -18.98
N ASP A 29 5.05 -5.47 -19.00
CA ASP A 29 3.92 -6.09 -18.30
C ASP A 29 4.03 -5.87 -16.79
N LEU A 30 5.25 -5.91 -16.23
CA LEU A 30 5.46 -5.68 -14.81
C LEU A 30 5.21 -4.22 -14.43
N ILE A 31 5.65 -3.26 -15.24
CA ILE A 31 5.41 -1.83 -15.01
C ILE A 31 3.91 -1.53 -14.94
N ILE A 32 3.11 -2.13 -15.82
CA ILE A 32 1.64 -1.97 -15.82
C ILE A 32 1.04 -2.52 -14.52
N VAL A 33 1.47 -3.71 -14.09
CA VAL A 33 0.99 -4.32 -12.84
C VAL A 33 1.39 -3.49 -11.63
N ILE A 34 2.63 -2.98 -11.58
CA ILE A 34 3.13 -2.09 -10.52
C ILE A 34 2.30 -0.79 -10.48
N ALA A 35 2.00 -0.20 -11.63
CA ALA A 35 1.12 0.98 -11.71
C ALA A 35 -0.29 0.69 -11.17
N PHE A 36 -0.87 -0.47 -11.49
CA PHE A 36 -2.18 -0.87 -10.97
C PHE A 36 -2.16 -1.12 -9.46
N VAL A 37 -1.16 -1.85 -8.96
CA VAL A 37 -1.03 -2.17 -7.54
C VAL A 37 -0.77 -0.91 -6.73
N SER A 38 0.08 0.01 -7.21
CA SER A 38 0.30 1.29 -6.53
C SER A 38 -0.97 2.15 -6.46
N LEU A 39 -1.83 2.11 -7.48
CA LEU A 39 -3.13 2.80 -7.47
C LEU A 39 -4.08 2.18 -6.42
N LEU A 40 -4.16 0.84 -6.38
CA LEU A 40 -4.92 0.11 -5.37
C LEU A 40 -4.39 0.36 -3.95
N ALA A 41 -3.08 0.47 -3.79
CA ALA A 41 -2.46 0.78 -2.52
C ALA A 41 -2.79 2.18 -2.03
N VAL A 42 -2.78 3.18 -2.91
CA VAL A 42 -3.21 4.54 -2.58
C VAL A 42 -4.69 4.53 -2.19
N TYR A 43 -5.52 3.73 -2.87
CA TYR A 43 -6.92 3.55 -2.52
C TYR A 43 -7.11 2.89 -1.15
N ASP A 44 -6.35 1.82 -0.85
CA ASP A 44 -6.35 1.14 0.45
C ASP A 44 -5.89 2.10 1.56
N PHE A 45 -4.89 2.94 1.27
CA PHE A 45 -4.45 4.00 2.17
C PHE A 45 -5.53 5.02 2.47
N TRP A 46 -6.23 5.47 1.43
CA TRP A 46 -7.34 6.39 1.59
C TRP A 46 -8.45 5.73 2.41
N SER A 47 -8.82 4.48 2.10
CA SER A 47 -9.82 3.72 2.83
C SER A 47 -9.44 3.54 4.30
N SER A 48 -8.21 3.14 4.59
CA SER A 48 -7.68 2.97 5.94
C SER A 48 -7.66 4.28 6.73
N PHE A 49 -7.38 5.42 6.08
CA PHE A 49 -7.53 6.74 6.72
C PHE A 49 -8.99 7.17 6.92
N ARG A 50 -9.91 6.65 6.11
CA ARG A 50 -11.34 7.04 6.10
C ARG A 50 -12.22 6.13 6.95
N ASP A 51 -11.70 5.00 7.44
CA ASP A 51 -12.43 4.05 8.27
C ASP A 51 -11.91 4.05 9.74
N PRO A 52 -12.23 5.08 10.54
CA PRO A 52 -11.92 5.10 11.98
C PRO A 52 -12.93 4.29 12.83
N GLY A 53 -13.64 3.30 12.29
CA GLY A 53 -14.87 2.81 12.95
C GLY A 53 -15.27 1.35 12.75
N LYS A 54 -14.40 0.39 13.11
CA LYS A 54 -14.88 -0.94 13.54
C LYS A 54 -14.27 -1.34 14.87
N HIS A 55 -14.80 -0.74 15.93
CA HIS A 55 -14.95 -1.41 17.21
C HIS A 55 -16.04 -2.48 17.01
N THR A 56 -15.65 -3.68 16.58
CA THR A 56 -16.50 -4.85 16.71
C THR A 56 -16.10 -5.54 18.00
N ASP A 57 -16.76 -5.12 19.07
CA ASP A 57 -16.91 -5.91 20.29
C ASP A 57 -17.59 -7.23 19.91
N VAL A 58 -16.90 -8.34 20.13
CA VAL A 58 -17.44 -9.70 20.23
C VAL A 58 -16.98 -10.33 21.52
#